data_AF-A0A131Y680-F1
#
_entry.id   AF-A0A131Y680-F1
#
_cell.length_a   1.000
_cell.length_b   1.000
_cell.length_c   1.000
_cell.angle_alpha   90.00
_cell.angle_beta   90.00
_cell.angle_gamma   90.00
#
_symmetry.space_group_name_H-M   'P 1'
#
loop_
_entity.id
_entity.type
_entity.pdbx_description
1 polymer ?
#
loop_
_entity_poly.entity_id
_entity_poly.type
_entity_poly.pdbx_seq_one_letter_code
_entity_poly.pdbx_strand_id
1 'polypeptide(L)'
;MASFRVAGFSDVLDWRPMLFREPIIAQRACVLCGVVYKKAVRLPCIHTLCAGCHAECVERGSACPVDQKLFCEDDVEQLEVSPKYLLNRTVACWNAPTGCSFVGTAAGLLDHYKECGFSVVPCCLCRSSVLQSDILEHFKSGCSMHEAKCAPPENLATGDIKDVGRACLKRKRATENVSEEDLVSLRTSLNRCSEDIRAEGARCKGQLEAKASKLAEQLNGLNTVCTTGFVEELQVLQAMMADYNVHVSKELCFLGCCRPVRVHWYIEGWADLKKKALERGFQSLNSPTRAIYGYSVSQVFELDLKEGNDRIGCFMRIHPGKQDLQLEWPFRKVYTVGVIHPKDNSNVISDTLNPADATDEDRKCCFLRPKEKGNDSYGVTILTTAEKLETGGFIESDTLHVFLEVGL
;
A
#
# COMPACT_ATOMS: atom_id res chain seq x y z
N MET A 1 6.05 -13.56 -8.61
CA MET A 1 6.59 -12.62 -9.62
C MET A 1 5.95 -11.29 -9.35
N ALA A 2 6.74 -10.23 -9.23
CA ALA A 2 6.20 -8.90 -9.03
C ALA A 2 6.29 -8.12 -10.35
N SER A 3 5.18 -7.50 -10.74
CA SER A 3 5.10 -6.66 -11.94
C SER A 3 5.31 -5.20 -11.52
N PHE A 4 6.38 -4.58 -11.99
CA PHE A 4 6.66 -3.17 -11.72
C PHE A 4 6.79 -2.41 -13.03
N ARG A 5 6.20 -1.23 -13.12
CA ARG A 5 6.54 -0.31 -14.22
C ARG A 5 7.89 0.34 -13.92
N VAL A 6 8.65 0.64 -14.96
CA VAL A 6 9.94 1.34 -14.88
C VAL A 6 9.86 2.68 -15.59
N ALA A 7 10.61 3.70 -15.17
CA ALA A 7 10.62 5.00 -15.84
C ALA A 7 11.97 5.73 -15.71
N GLY A 8 12.36 6.47 -16.74
CA GLY A 8 13.61 7.21 -16.82
C GLY A 8 14.82 6.36 -17.20
N PHE A 9 14.62 5.15 -17.72
CA PHE A 9 15.71 4.23 -18.07
C PHE A 9 15.94 4.13 -19.57
N SER A 10 14.87 4.04 -20.37
CA SER A 10 14.93 4.07 -21.84
C SER A 10 13.52 4.15 -22.43
N ASP A 11 13.35 4.78 -23.58
CA ASP A 11 12.05 4.90 -24.27
C ASP A 11 11.35 3.55 -24.53
N VAL A 12 12.12 2.47 -24.69
CA VAL A 12 11.59 1.14 -24.96
C VAL A 12 10.99 0.48 -23.71
N LEU A 13 11.55 0.75 -22.54
CA LEU A 13 11.15 0.13 -21.27
C LEU A 13 10.22 1.02 -20.44
N ASP A 14 10.32 2.34 -20.63
CA ASP A 14 9.59 3.30 -19.82
C ASP A 14 8.08 3.06 -19.89
N TRP A 15 7.46 3.07 -18.71
CA TRP A 15 6.06 2.75 -18.44
C TRP A 15 5.61 1.33 -18.77
N ARG A 16 6.48 0.44 -19.24
CA ARG A 16 6.12 -0.96 -19.48
C ARG A 16 6.13 -1.77 -18.19
N PRO A 17 5.17 -2.69 -18.00
CA PRO A 17 5.15 -3.59 -16.85
C PRO A 17 6.25 -4.63 -16.99
N MET A 18 7.24 -4.58 -16.10
CA MET A 18 8.37 -5.50 -16.09
C MET A 18 8.13 -6.59 -15.05
N LEU A 19 8.17 -7.85 -15.50
CA LEU A 19 7.94 -9.03 -14.67
C LEU A 19 9.25 -9.49 -14.03
N PHE A 20 9.71 -8.76 -13.02
CA PHE A 20 10.95 -9.09 -12.32
C PHE A 20 10.82 -10.38 -11.49
N ARG A 21 11.87 -11.21 -11.55
CA ARG A 21 11.99 -12.41 -10.71
C ARG A 21 12.59 -12.08 -9.34
N GLU A 22 13.34 -10.99 -9.26
CA GLU A 22 14.13 -10.64 -8.10
C GLU A 22 13.35 -9.69 -7.17
N PRO A 23 13.17 -10.03 -5.89
CA PRO A 23 12.37 -9.23 -4.96
C PRO A 23 13.01 -7.87 -4.63
N ILE A 24 14.33 -7.74 -4.82
CA ILE A 24 15.09 -6.51 -4.53
C ILE A 24 14.60 -5.29 -5.33
N ILE A 25 13.93 -5.50 -6.46
CA ILE A 25 13.37 -4.42 -7.27
C ILE A 25 12.21 -3.70 -6.55
N ALA A 26 11.46 -4.42 -5.71
CA ALA A 26 10.38 -3.83 -4.93
C ALA A 26 10.89 -2.72 -3.98
N GLN A 27 12.10 -2.87 -3.44
CA GLN A 27 12.73 -1.88 -2.56
C GLN A 27 13.17 -0.59 -3.29
N ARG A 28 13.18 -0.61 -4.64
CA ARG A 28 13.50 0.54 -5.50
C ARG A 28 12.26 1.20 -6.08
N ALA A 29 11.08 0.60 -5.91
CA ALA A 29 9.84 1.17 -6.36
C ALA A 29 9.42 2.32 -5.43
N CYS A 30 8.83 3.37 -6.01
CA CYS A 30 8.16 4.38 -5.23
C CYS A 30 6.99 3.76 -4.46
N VAL A 31 6.93 3.94 -3.14
CA VAL A 31 5.89 3.35 -2.30
C VAL A 31 4.49 3.91 -2.59
N LEU A 32 4.41 5.11 -3.19
CA LEU A 32 3.14 5.73 -3.55
C LEU A 32 2.59 5.29 -4.91
N CYS A 33 3.40 5.39 -5.97
CA CYS A 33 2.93 5.07 -7.33
C CYS A 33 3.35 3.67 -7.82
N GLY A 34 4.18 2.94 -7.07
CA GLY A 34 4.64 1.59 -7.42
C GLY A 34 5.61 1.52 -8.60
N VAL A 35 6.03 2.66 -9.16
CA VAL A 35 6.93 2.72 -10.31
C VAL A 35 8.39 2.77 -9.84
N VAL A 36 9.26 2.01 -10.50
CA VAL A 36 10.71 2.05 -10.30
C VAL A 36 11.28 3.14 -11.20
N TYR A 37 11.81 4.20 -10.60
CA TYR A 37 12.43 5.29 -11.35
C TYR A 37 13.95 5.18 -11.38
N LYS A 38 14.58 5.71 -12.43
CA LYS A 38 16.03 5.90 -12.48
C LYS A 38 16.54 6.73 -11.30
N LYS A 39 15.78 7.77 -10.93
CA LYS A 39 16.06 8.65 -9.80
C LYS A 39 14.91 8.60 -8.79
N ALA A 40 15.25 8.39 -7.54
CA ALA A 40 14.31 8.32 -6.42
C ALA A 40 14.95 8.89 -5.16
N VAL A 41 14.15 9.11 -4.13
CA VAL A 41 14.55 9.62 -2.83
C VAL A 41 14.22 8.56 -1.79
N ARG A 42 15.16 8.23 -0.90
CA ARG A 42 14.89 7.42 0.28
C ARG A 42 14.80 8.32 1.50
N LEU A 43 13.67 8.23 2.18
CA LEU A 43 13.43 8.96 3.41
C LEU A 43 14.21 8.33 4.58
N PRO A 44 14.44 9.06 5.69
CA PRO A 44 15.04 8.52 6.91
C PRO A 44 14.31 7.30 7.48
N CYS A 45 12.99 7.23 7.25
CA CYS A 45 12.14 6.10 7.59
C CYS A 45 12.23 4.92 6.60
N ILE A 46 13.26 4.87 5.75
CA ILE A 46 13.57 3.86 4.72
C ILE A 46 12.59 3.70 3.55
N HIS A 47 11.47 4.42 3.53
CA HIS A 47 10.55 4.43 2.39
C HIS A 47 11.15 5.16 1.19
N THR A 48 10.98 4.59 0.00
CA THR A 48 11.46 5.16 -1.27
C THR A 48 10.33 5.88 -1.98
N LEU A 49 10.57 7.12 -2.43
CA LEU A 49 9.65 7.95 -3.19
C LEU A 49 10.29 8.35 -4.53
N CYS A 50 9.51 8.52 -5.58
CA CYS A 50 10.00 9.18 -6.78
C CYS A 50 10.07 10.70 -6.56
N ALA A 51 10.78 11.42 -7.44
CA ALA A 51 10.92 12.87 -7.32
C ALA A 51 9.57 13.62 -7.27
N GLY A 52 8.59 13.20 -8.09
CA GLY A 52 7.26 13.81 -8.10
C GLY A 52 6.49 13.57 -6.80
N CYS A 53 6.43 12.33 -6.33
CA CYS A 53 5.76 12.02 -5.05
C CYS A 53 6.48 12.64 -3.85
N HIS A 54 7.81 12.72 -3.87
CA HIS A 54 8.58 13.40 -2.83
C HIS A 54 8.24 14.89 -2.76
N ALA A 55 8.20 15.59 -3.91
CA ALA A 55 7.81 17.00 -3.96
C ALA A 55 6.41 17.23 -3.38
N GLU A 56 5.45 16.37 -3.67
CA GLU A 56 4.11 16.46 -3.08
C GLU A 56 4.12 16.24 -1.55
N CYS A 57 4.95 15.32 -1.05
CA CYS A 57 5.10 15.13 0.40
C CYS A 57 5.70 16.37 1.09
N VAL A 58 6.67 17.03 0.45
CA VAL A 58 7.26 18.28 0.94
C VAL A 58 6.20 19.39 1.01
N GLU A 59 5.43 19.59 -0.07
CA GLU A 59 4.35 20.58 -0.12
C GLU A 59 3.28 20.37 0.97
N ARG A 60 3.07 19.12 1.39
CA ARG A 60 2.09 18.73 2.42
C ARG A 60 2.68 18.69 3.84
N GLY A 61 3.89 19.22 4.05
CA GLY A 61 4.51 19.36 5.38
C GLY A 61 5.56 18.30 5.72
N SER A 62 6.24 17.74 4.71
CA SER A 62 7.42 16.87 4.87
C SER A 62 7.22 15.70 5.82
N ALA A 63 6.09 15.00 5.66
CA ALA A 63 5.78 13.77 6.38
C ALA A 63 5.74 12.58 5.42
N CYS A 64 6.30 11.44 5.84
CA CYS A 64 6.18 10.21 5.08
C CYS A 64 4.71 9.77 5.02
N PRO A 65 4.15 9.48 3.84
CA PRO A 65 2.75 9.10 3.71
C PRO A 65 2.44 7.68 4.24
N VAL A 66 3.47 6.88 4.54
CA VAL A 66 3.32 5.49 4.99
C VAL A 66 3.29 5.41 6.52
N ASP A 67 4.24 6.04 7.20
CA ASP A 67 4.38 5.96 8.67
C ASP A 67 4.22 7.31 9.38
N GLN A 68 3.89 8.37 8.64
CA GLN A 68 3.64 9.74 9.13
C GLN A 68 4.82 10.40 9.84
N LYS A 69 6.02 9.81 9.75
CA LYS A 69 7.22 10.43 10.33
C LYS A 69 7.64 11.64 9.53
N LEU A 70 7.93 12.73 10.24
CA LEU A 70 8.51 13.93 9.66
C LEU A 70 9.92 13.63 9.15
N PHE A 71 10.32 14.29 8.06
CA PHE A 71 11.66 14.24 7.53
C PHE A 71 12.15 15.65 7.17
N CYS A 72 13.45 15.88 7.29
CA CYS A 72 14.10 17.05 6.72
C CYS A 72 14.53 16.73 5.29
N GLU A 73 14.43 17.69 4.37
CA GLU A 73 14.90 17.52 2.98
C GLU A 73 16.41 17.31 2.89
N ASP A 74 17.19 17.81 3.85
CA ASP A 74 18.65 17.61 3.91
C ASP A 74 19.03 16.19 4.37
N ASP A 75 18.12 15.49 5.04
CA ASP A 75 18.36 14.15 5.61
C ASP A 75 17.93 13.01 4.67
N VAL A 76 17.50 13.31 3.44
CA VAL A 76 17.06 12.30 2.47
C VAL A 76 18.21 11.78 1.61
N GLU A 77 18.22 10.47 1.34
CA GLU A 77 19.22 9.86 0.46
C GLU A 77 18.74 9.88 -1.00
N GLN A 78 19.50 10.51 -1.88
CA GLN A 78 19.24 10.48 -3.32
C GLN A 78 19.68 9.13 -3.91
N LEU A 79 18.74 8.41 -4.50
CA LEU A 79 18.98 7.13 -5.15
C LEU A 79 19.06 7.33 -6.66
N GLU A 80 20.17 6.91 -7.24
CA GLU A 80 20.29 6.77 -8.70
C GLU A 80 20.58 5.32 -9.07
N VAL A 81 19.73 4.77 -9.92
CA VAL A 81 19.86 3.42 -10.46
C VAL A 81 20.45 3.52 -11.85
N SER A 82 21.58 2.86 -12.09
CA SER A 82 22.17 2.86 -13.43
C SER A 82 21.28 2.10 -14.42
N PRO A 83 21.21 2.50 -15.71
CA PRO A 83 20.50 1.71 -16.72
C PRO A 83 20.98 0.26 -16.80
N LYS A 84 22.30 0.05 -16.65
CA LYS A 84 22.90 -1.29 -16.58
C LYS A 84 22.35 -2.14 -15.43
N TYR A 85 22.07 -1.52 -14.28
CA TYR A 85 21.50 -2.23 -13.14
C TYR A 85 20.16 -2.87 -13.52
N LEU A 86 19.26 -2.15 -14.22
CA LEU A 86 17.97 -2.70 -14.64
C LEU A 86 18.12 -3.71 -15.78
N LEU A 87 18.92 -3.38 -16.78
CA LEU A 87 19.10 -4.21 -17.96
C LEU A 87 19.64 -5.61 -17.64
N ASN A 88 20.42 -5.74 -16.56
CA ASN A 88 20.96 -7.02 -16.10
C ASN A 88 20.01 -7.83 -15.21
N ARG A 89 18.82 -7.30 -14.87
CA ARG A 89 17.86 -7.99 -14.01
C ARG A 89 17.14 -9.10 -14.74
N THR A 90 16.88 -10.16 -14.00
CA THR A 90 16.13 -11.31 -14.50
C THR A 90 14.63 -10.99 -14.56
N VAL A 91 14.07 -11.06 -15.76
CA VAL A 91 12.67 -10.80 -16.06
C VAL A 91 12.07 -11.96 -16.86
N ALA A 92 10.77 -12.15 -16.74
CA ALA A 92 10.03 -12.98 -17.68
C ALA A 92 9.51 -12.16 -18.86
N CYS A 93 9.18 -12.85 -19.95
CA CYS A 93 8.55 -12.23 -21.11
C CYS A 93 7.23 -11.55 -20.76
N TRP A 94 6.93 -10.42 -21.42
CA TRP A 94 5.62 -9.76 -21.33
C TRP A 94 4.46 -10.68 -21.73
N ASN A 95 4.73 -11.66 -22.60
CA ASN A 95 3.78 -12.68 -23.03
C ASN A 95 3.82 -13.94 -22.13
N ALA A 96 4.44 -13.90 -20.94
CA ALA A 96 4.43 -15.04 -20.03
C ALA A 96 3.01 -15.48 -19.59
N PRO A 97 2.05 -14.55 -19.32
CA PRO A 97 0.67 -14.94 -19.03
C PRO A 97 -0.03 -15.66 -20.18
N THR A 98 0.45 -15.52 -21.42
CA THR A 98 -0.12 -16.12 -22.63
C THR A 98 0.64 -17.37 -23.09
N GLY A 99 1.59 -17.85 -22.28
CA GLY A 99 2.27 -19.14 -22.48
C GLY A 99 3.78 -19.03 -22.79
N CYS A 100 4.34 -17.83 -22.90
CA CYS A 100 5.77 -17.69 -23.14
C CYS A 100 6.59 -18.08 -21.90
N SER A 101 7.49 -19.06 -22.05
CA SER A 101 8.35 -19.53 -20.95
C SER A 101 9.68 -18.78 -20.81
N PHE A 102 9.94 -17.76 -21.64
CA PHE A 102 11.21 -17.04 -21.63
C PHE A 102 11.44 -16.34 -20.28
N VAL A 103 12.64 -16.58 -19.73
CA VAL A 103 13.20 -15.90 -18.57
C VAL A 103 14.66 -15.56 -18.89
N GLY A 104 15.03 -14.29 -18.75
CA GLY A 104 16.37 -13.82 -19.09
C GLY A 104 16.61 -12.41 -18.56
N THR A 105 17.69 -11.76 -19.00
CA THR A 105 17.95 -10.37 -18.62
C THR A 105 16.93 -9.42 -19.27
N ALA A 106 16.69 -8.26 -18.67
CA ALA A 106 15.82 -7.25 -19.27
C ALA A 106 16.34 -6.75 -20.62
N ALA A 107 17.66 -6.74 -20.84
CA ALA A 107 18.24 -6.55 -22.17
C ALA A 107 17.84 -7.68 -23.13
N GLY A 108 18.02 -8.94 -22.74
CA GLY A 108 17.67 -10.10 -23.58
C GLY A 108 16.18 -10.21 -23.87
N LEU A 109 15.32 -9.72 -22.98
CA LEU A 109 13.88 -9.61 -23.21
C LEU A 109 13.56 -8.76 -24.45
N LEU A 110 14.27 -7.66 -24.66
CA LEU A 110 14.00 -6.76 -25.79
C LEU A 110 14.27 -7.44 -27.13
N ASP A 111 15.28 -8.31 -27.18
CA ASP A 111 15.57 -9.09 -28.39
C ASP A 111 14.60 -10.26 -28.55
N HIS A 112 14.32 -10.98 -27.47
CA HIS A 112 13.34 -12.07 -27.46
C HIS A 112 11.94 -11.60 -27.91
N TYR A 113 11.49 -10.43 -27.43
CA TYR A 113 10.12 -9.98 -27.65
C TYR A 113 9.80 -9.72 -29.13
N LYS A 114 10.79 -9.35 -29.94
CA LYS A 114 10.63 -9.11 -31.39
C LYS A 114 10.17 -10.36 -32.15
N GLU A 115 10.53 -11.54 -31.65
CA GLU A 115 10.26 -12.83 -32.28
C GLU A 115 9.30 -13.70 -31.43
N CYS A 116 8.67 -13.12 -30.41
CA CYS A 116 7.84 -13.88 -29.47
C CYS A 116 6.49 -14.27 -30.09
N GLY A 117 6.33 -15.54 -30.46
CA GLY A 117 5.11 -16.09 -31.06
C GLY A 117 3.87 -16.10 -30.15
N PHE A 118 4.04 -15.86 -28.84
CA PHE A 118 2.95 -15.81 -27.86
C PHE A 118 2.27 -14.43 -27.76
N SER A 119 2.57 -13.53 -28.70
CA SER A 119 1.94 -12.22 -28.79
C SER A 119 0.46 -12.37 -29.13
N VAL A 120 -0.41 -11.66 -28.42
CA VAL A 120 -1.86 -11.68 -28.68
C VAL A 120 -2.21 -10.58 -29.67
N VAL A 121 -2.94 -10.93 -30.72
CA VAL A 121 -3.39 -10.01 -31.78
C VAL A 121 -4.90 -10.15 -32.00
N PRO A 122 -5.61 -9.06 -32.34
CA PRO A 122 -7.02 -9.15 -32.70
C PRO A 122 -7.18 -9.71 -34.11
N CYS A 123 -8.05 -10.71 -34.27
CA CYS A 123 -8.44 -11.20 -35.58
C CYS A 123 -9.12 -10.08 -36.40
N CYS A 124 -8.76 -9.91 -37.67
CA CYS A 124 -9.31 -8.84 -38.50
C CYS A 124 -10.79 -9.03 -38.86
N LEU A 125 -11.30 -10.27 -38.83
CA LEU A 125 -12.68 -10.60 -39.20
C LEU A 125 -13.62 -10.60 -37.98
N CYS A 126 -13.32 -11.42 -36.98
CA CYS A 126 -14.20 -11.62 -35.82
C CYS A 126 -13.80 -10.79 -34.59
N ARG A 127 -12.65 -10.10 -34.63
CA ARG A 127 -12.09 -9.29 -33.52
C ARG A 127 -11.75 -10.05 -32.25
N SER A 128 -11.80 -11.39 -32.25
CA SER A 128 -11.34 -12.18 -31.13
C SER A 128 -9.82 -12.02 -30.92
N SER A 129 -9.39 -12.10 -29.67
CA SER A 129 -7.97 -12.13 -29.31
C SER A 129 -7.41 -13.53 -29.57
N VAL A 130 -6.39 -13.63 -30.42
CA VAL A 130 -5.76 -14.89 -30.82
C VAL A 130 -4.24 -14.77 -30.66
N LEU A 131 -3.56 -15.87 -30.34
CA LEU A 131 -2.10 -15.91 -30.40
C LEU A 131 -1.64 -15.71 -31.85
N GLN A 132 -0.60 -14.90 -32.04
CA GLN A 132 -0.03 -14.64 -33.36
C GLN A 132 0.39 -15.94 -34.06
N SER A 133 0.93 -16.91 -33.30
CA SER A 133 1.26 -18.25 -33.81
C SER A 133 0.05 -19.03 -34.32
N ASP A 134 -1.13 -18.78 -33.76
CA ASP A 134 -2.32 -19.61 -33.96
C ASP A 134 -3.33 -18.95 -34.90
N ILE A 135 -3.03 -17.75 -35.42
CA ILE A 135 -3.95 -16.99 -36.26
C ILE A 135 -4.39 -17.76 -37.50
N LEU A 136 -3.50 -18.56 -38.09
CA LEU A 136 -3.81 -19.41 -39.24
C LEU A 136 -4.75 -20.56 -38.87
N GLU A 137 -4.54 -21.21 -37.73
CA GLU A 137 -5.43 -22.26 -37.23
C GLU A 137 -6.80 -21.70 -36.82
N HIS A 138 -6.85 -20.47 -36.31
CA HIS A 138 -8.10 -19.75 -36.06
C HIS A 138 -8.92 -19.52 -37.34
N PHE A 139 -8.28 -19.17 -38.46
CA PHE A 139 -8.98 -19.06 -39.74
C PHE A 139 -9.49 -20.42 -40.24
N LYS A 140 -8.68 -21.48 -40.09
CA LYS A 140 -9.08 -22.85 -40.49
C LYS A 140 -10.25 -23.39 -39.67
N SER A 141 -10.39 -22.97 -38.42
CA SER A 141 -11.44 -23.44 -37.50
C SER A 141 -12.78 -22.69 -37.62
N GLY A 142 -12.96 -21.83 -38.63
CA GLY A 142 -14.27 -21.27 -38.98
C GLY A 142 -14.53 -19.84 -38.51
N CYS A 143 -13.49 -19.01 -38.39
CA CYS A 143 -13.63 -17.57 -38.11
C CYS A 143 -14.65 -16.90 -39.05
N SER A 144 -15.70 -16.28 -38.48
CA SER A 144 -16.81 -15.66 -39.24
C SER A 144 -17.02 -14.19 -38.85
N MET A 145 -17.48 -13.34 -39.78
CA MET A 145 -17.78 -11.93 -39.53
C MET A 145 -19.06 -11.77 -38.67
N HIS A 146 -19.08 -10.79 -37.77
CA HIS A 146 -20.34 -10.28 -37.22
C HIS A 146 -21.05 -9.46 -38.31
N GLU A 147 -21.98 -10.07 -39.04
CA GLU A 147 -22.79 -9.36 -40.04
C GLU A 147 -23.72 -8.32 -39.39
N ALA A 148 -23.57 -7.06 -39.79
CA ALA A 148 -24.65 -6.09 -39.75
C ALA A 148 -25.57 -6.35 -40.96
N LYS A 149 -26.82 -6.74 -40.70
CA LYS A 149 -27.84 -6.98 -41.73
C LYS A 149 -28.15 -5.70 -42.51
N CYS A 150 -27.90 -5.72 -43.83
CA CYS A 150 -28.62 -4.91 -44.80
C CYS A 150 -29.13 -5.83 -45.93
N ALA A 151 -30.42 -5.69 -46.28
CA ALA A 151 -31.06 -6.46 -47.35
C ALA A 151 -30.87 -5.77 -48.73
N PRO A 152 -30.88 -6.52 -49.85
CA PRO A 152 -30.57 -6.00 -51.19
C PRO A 152 -31.82 -5.64 -52.00
N PRO A 153 -31.73 -4.72 -52.99
CA PRO A 153 -32.72 -4.61 -54.06
C PRO A 153 -32.24 -5.21 -55.39
N GLU A 154 -33.16 -5.84 -56.10
CA GLU A 154 -33.00 -6.49 -57.40
C GLU A 154 -33.08 -5.53 -58.60
N ASN A 155 -32.56 -6.01 -59.73
CA ASN A 155 -32.19 -5.35 -60.98
C ASN A 155 -33.36 -4.83 -61.85
N LEU A 156 -33.07 -3.93 -62.82
CA LEU A 156 -33.48 -4.08 -64.23
C LEU A 156 -32.77 -3.06 -65.17
N ALA A 157 -32.71 -3.42 -66.45
CA ALA A 157 -31.64 -3.12 -67.40
C ALA A 157 -31.85 -1.93 -68.38
N THR A 158 -30.75 -1.67 -69.09
CA THR A 158 -30.37 -0.68 -70.13
C THR A 158 -31.29 -0.46 -71.34
N GLY A 159 -31.30 0.77 -71.90
CA GLY A 159 -31.82 1.08 -73.25
C GLY A 159 -31.70 2.56 -73.70
N ASP A 160 -30.62 2.84 -74.43
CA ASP A 160 -30.17 3.95 -75.30
C ASP A 160 -30.79 5.37 -75.42
N ILE A 161 -29.82 6.29 -75.56
CA ILE A 161 -29.82 7.74 -75.68
C ILE A 161 -30.09 8.17 -77.12
N LYS A 162 -31.33 8.48 -77.51
CA LYS A 162 -31.64 9.28 -78.74
C LYS A 162 -32.84 10.22 -78.67
N ASP A 163 -33.41 10.51 -77.50
CA ASP A 163 -34.64 11.35 -77.40
C ASP A 163 -34.50 12.63 -76.56
N VAL A 164 -33.26 13.05 -76.27
CA VAL A 164 -32.99 14.26 -75.47
C VAL A 164 -33.43 15.54 -76.20
N GLY A 165 -33.33 15.58 -77.53
CA GLY A 165 -33.74 16.75 -78.34
C GLY A 165 -35.25 16.99 -78.34
N ARG A 166 -36.06 15.92 -78.37
CA ARG A 166 -37.53 16.00 -78.33
C ARG A 166 -38.04 16.26 -76.92
N ALA A 167 -37.38 15.68 -75.91
CA ALA A 167 -37.67 15.91 -74.50
C ALA A 167 -37.38 17.37 -74.06
N CYS A 168 -36.34 18.02 -74.59
CA CYS A 168 -36.01 19.41 -74.22
C CYS A 168 -37.05 20.43 -74.71
N LEU A 169 -37.61 20.25 -75.91
CA LEU A 169 -38.66 21.11 -76.45
C LEU A 169 -40.02 20.90 -75.76
N LYS A 170 -40.36 19.67 -75.36
CA LYS A 170 -41.53 19.39 -74.51
C LYS A 170 -41.37 19.99 -73.11
N ARG A 171 -40.17 19.91 -72.52
CA ARG A 171 -39.88 20.47 -71.19
C ARG A 171 -40.03 21.99 -71.16
N LYS A 172 -39.58 22.70 -72.22
CA LYS A 172 -39.70 24.16 -72.34
C LYS A 172 -41.17 24.62 -72.44
N ARG A 173 -42.01 23.90 -73.18
CA ARG A 173 -43.46 24.15 -73.24
C ARG A 173 -44.22 23.72 -71.98
N ALA A 174 -43.73 22.72 -71.25
CA ALA A 174 -44.31 22.29 -69.98
C ALA A 174 -43.91 23.21 -68.80
N THR A 175 -42.77 23.90 -68.90
CA THR A 175 -42.35 24.92 -67.90
C THR A 175 -43.05 26.25 -68.07
N GLU A 176 -43.47 26.60 -69.30
CA GLU A 176 -44.29 27.80 -69.58
C GLU A 176 -45.78 27.61 -69.26
N ASN A 177 -46.25 26.37 -69.05
CA ASN A 177 -47.65 26.04 -68.74
C ASN A 177 -47.84 25.40 -67.35
N VAL A 178 -46.89 25.57 -66.41
CA VAL A 178 -47.14 25.14 -65.02
C VAL A 178 -48.24 26.05 -64.47
N SER A 179 -49.42 25.49 -64.25
CA SER A 179 -50.54 26.26 -63.73
C SER A 179 -50.25 26.71 -62.30
N GLU A 180 -50.85 27.81 -61.86
CA GLU A 180 -50.73 28.27 -60.48
C GLU A 180 -51.26 27.20 -59.49
N GLU A 181 -52.24 26.41 -59.92
CA GLU A 181 -52.74 25.24 -59.20
C GLU A 181 -51.67 24.14 -59.01
N ASP A 182 -50.85 23.85 -60.03
CA ASP A 182 -49.76 22.88 -59.93
C ASP A 182 -48.67 23.33 -58.94
N LEU A 183 -48.36 24.63 -58.94
CA LEU A 183 -47.41 25.21 -57.99
C LEU A 183 -47.95 25.20 -56.56
N VAL A 184 -49.24 25.50 -56.37
CA VAL A 184 -49.93 25.43 -55.07
C VAL A 184 -50.01 23.98 -54.57
N SER A 185 -50.29 23.02 -55.46
CA SER A 185 -50.32 21.59 -55.15
C SER A 185 -48.95 21.05 -54.73
N LEU A 186 -47.88 21.41 -55.46
CA LEU A 186 -46.50 21.08 -55.12
C LEU A 186 -46.09 21.72 -53.80
N ARG A 187 -46.42 22.99 -53.57
CA ARG A 187 -46.13 23.69 -52.31
C ARG A 187 -46.84 23.04 -51.12
N THR A 188 -48.09 22.63 -51.30
CA THR A 188 -48.85 21.91 -50.27
C THR A 188 -48.24 20.54 -49.97
N SER A 189 -47.84 19.80 -51.01
CA SER A 189 -47.16 18.51 -50.87
C SER A 189 -45.79 18.63 -50.20
N LEU A 190 -45.03 19.69 -50.52
CA LEU A 190 -43.74 19.99 -49.89
C LEU A 190 -43.91 20.36 -48.41
N ASN A 191 -44.92 21.17 -48.08
CA ASN A 191 -45.23 21.53 -46.69
C ASN A 191 -45.61 20.28 -45.88
N ARG A 192 -46.46 19.41 -46.44
CA ARG A 192 -46.83 18.13 -45.81
C ARG A 192 -45.60 17.24 -45.60
N CYS A 193 -44.75 17.08 -46.61
CA CYS A 193 -43.51 16.32 -46.48
C CYS A 193 -42.57 16.92 -45.42
N SER A 194 -42.47 18.24 -45.33
CA SER A 194 -41.68 18.91 -44.29
C SER A 194 -42.24 18.67 -42.88
N GLU A 195 -43.56 18.59 -42.72
CA GLU A 195 -44.21 18.28 -41.45
C GLU A 195 -43.96 16.81 -41.06
N ASP A 196 -44.07 15.88 -42.01
CA ASP A 196 -43.78 14.46 -41.79
C ASP A 196 -42.31 14.24 -41.39
N ILE A 197 -41.37 14.91 -42.05
CA ILE A 197 -39.94 14.86 -41.70
C ILE A 197 -39.71 15.40 -40.28
N ARG A 198 -40.41 16.48 -39.90
CA ARG A 198 -40.29 17.06 -38.55
C ARG A 198 -40.88 16.13 -37.49
N ALA A 199 -42.01 15.50 -37.78
CA ALA A 199 -42.66 14.54 -36.89
C ALA A 199 -41.79 13.30 -36.68
N GLU A 200 -41.21 12.74 -37.75
CA GLU A 200 -40.28 11.61 -37.62
C GLU A 200 -38.96 12.01 -36.97
N GLY A 201 -38.45 13.23 -37.23
CA GLY A 201 -37.31 13.78 -36.51
C GLY A 201 -37.55 13.84 -34.99
N ALA A 202 -38.72 14.31 -34.57
CA ALA A 202 -39.11 14.34 -33.16
C ALA A 202 -39.26 12.93 -32.56
N ARG A 203 -39.84 11.98 -33.32
CA ARG A 203 -39.97 10.57 -32.91
C ARG A 203 -38.60 9.92 -32.70
N CYS A 204 -37.69 10.06 -33.67
CA CYS A 204 -36.32 9.54 -33.59
C CYS A 204 -35.54 10.14 -32.42
N LYS A 205 -35.67 11.46 -32.20
CA LYS A 205 -35.05 12.15 -31.06
C LYS A 205 -35.53 11.58 -29.73
N GLY A 206 -36.85 11.43 -29.56
CA GLY A 206 -37.41 10.84 -28.34
C GLY A 206 -36.97 9.40 -28.10
N GLN A 207 -36.85 8.58 -29.15
CA GLN A 207 -36.32 7.22 -29.04
C GLN A 207 -34.83 7.19 -28.66
N LEU A 208 -34.02 8.10 -29.20
CA LEU A 208 -32.61 8.23 -28.84
C LEU A 208 -32.43 8.66 -27.39
N GLU A 209 -33.19 9.65 -26.93
CA GLU A 209 -33.15 10.12 -25.54
C GLU A 209 -33.59 9.02 -24.58
N ALA A 210 -34.67 8.30 -24.87
CA ALA A 210 -35.13 7.18 -24.04
C ALA A 210 -34.10 6.04 -23.97
N LYS A 211 -33.44 5.70 -25.08
CA LYS A 211 -32.35 4.71 -25.11
C LYS A 211 -31.13 5.19 -24.32
N ALA A 212 -30.77 6.46 -24.43
CA ALA A 212 -29.66 7.06 -23.69
C ALA A 212 -29.92 7.04 -22.18
N SER A 213 -31.13 7.41 -21.74
CA SER A 213 -31.53 7.33 -20.33
C SER A 213 -31.46 5.90 -19.79
N LYS A 214 -31.99 4.93 -20.55
CA LYS A 214 -31.93 3.51 -20.17
C LYS A 214 -30.49 3.00 -20.06
N LEU A 215 -29.62 3.38 -20.99
CA LEU A 215 -28.20 3.01 -20.94
C LEU A 215 -27.50 3.63 -19.72
N ALA A 216 -27.81 4.89 -19.40
CA ALA A 216 -27.26 5.58 -18.23
C ALA A 216 -27.69 4.89 -16.92
N GLU A 217 -28.95 4.47 -16.80
CA GLU A 217 -29.43 3.69 -15.65
C GLU A 217 -28.70 2.35 -15.52
N GLN A 218 -28.51 1.63 -16.63
CA GLN A 218 -27.76 0.37 -16.64
C GLN A 218 -26.30 0.56 -16.25
N LEU A 219 -25.65 1.63 -16.73
CA LEU A 219 -24.27 1.96 -16.40
C LEU A 219 -24.11 2.30 -14.91
N ASN A 220 -25.04 3.07 -14.36
CA ASN A 220 -25.07 3.41 -12.93
C ASN A 220 -25.31 2.16 -12.07
N GLY A 221 -26.22 1.28 -12.48
CA GLY A 221 -26.44 -0.01 -11.82
C GLY A 221 -25.19 -0.88 -11.81
N LEU A 222 -24.51 -1.01 -12.96
CA LEU A 222 -23.27 -1.77 -13.08
C LEU A 222 -22.14 -1.16 -12.24
N ASN A 223 -21.98 0.16 -12.28
CA ASN A 223 -20.98 0.87 -11.50
C ASN A 223 -21.21 0.66 -10.00
N THR A 224 -22.47 0.73 -9.55
CA THR A 224 -22.83 0.47 -8.15
C THR A 224 -22.43 -0.95 -7.74
N VAL A 225 -22.82 -1.97 -8.52
CA VAL A 225 -22.48 -3.38 -8.25
C VAL A 225 -20.97 -3.61 -8.23
N CYS A 226 -20.22 -3.03 -9.17
CA CYS A 226 -18.76 -3.12 -9.18
C CYS A 226 -18.17 -2.45 -7.93
N THR A 227 -18.59 -1.23 -7.58
CA THR A 227 -18.07 -0.53 -6.41
C THR A 227 -18.36 -1.26 -5.10
N THR A 228 -19.57 -1.81 -4.92
CA THR A 228 -19.90 -2.56 -3.70
C THR A 228 -19.10 -3.86 -3.60
N GLY A 229 -18.97 -4.61 -4.71
CA GLY A 229 -18.19 -5.84 -4.75
C GLY A 229 -16.71 -5.61 -4.43
N PHE A 230 -16.12 -4.55 -5.02
CA PHE A 230 -14.72 -4.19 -4.72
C PHE A 230 -14.51 -3.74 -3.28
N VAL A 231 -15.47 -3.04 -2.65
CA VAL A 231 -15.36 -2.64 -1.24
C VAL A 231 -15.38 -3.86 -0.32
N GLU A 232 -16.25 -4.83 -0.57
CA GLU A 232 -16.31 -6.08 0.21
C GLU A 232 -15.03 -6.90 0.04
N GLU A 233 -14.53 -7.08 -1.19
CA GLU A 233 -13.25 -7.76 -1.45
C GLU A 233 -12.06 -7.05 -0.79
N LEU A 234 -12.02 -5.70 -0.85
CA LEU A 234 -10.98 -4.90 -0.22
C LEU A 234 -11.01 -5.04 1.31
N GLN A 235 -12.19 -5.08 1.92
CA GLN A 235 -12.32 -5.31 3.36
C GLN A 235 -11.83 -6.69 3.78
N VAL A 236 -12.15 -7.74 3.00
CA VAL A 236 -11.66 -9.10 3.24
C VAL A 236 -10.14 -9.16 3.10
N LEU A 237 -9.58 -8.55 2.05
CA LEU A 237 -8.12 -8.44 1.85
C LEU A 237 -7.44 -7.69 2.98
N GLN A 238 -8.01 -6.58 3.45
CA GLN A 238 -7.48 -5.81 4.59
C GLN A 238 -7.50 -6.63 5.88
N ALA A 239 -8.57 -7.38 6.15
CA ALA A 239 -8.66 -8.27 7.30
C ALA A 239 -7.62 -9.41 7.21
N MET A 240 -7.46 -10.04 6.04
CA MET A 240 -6.43 -11.06 5.80
C MET A 240 -5.02 -10.51 5.95
N MET A 241 -4.76 -9.29 5.46
CA MET A 241 -3.47 -8.62 5.63
C MET A 241 -3.18 -8.27 7.09
N ALA A 242 -4.19 -7.87 7.87
CA ALA A 242 -4.04 -7.63 9.29
C ALA A 242 -3.67 -8.91 10.04
N ASP A 243 -4.33 -10.02 9.73
CA ASP A 243 -4.03 -11.34 10.30
C ASP A 243 -2.63 -11.83 9.88
N TYR A 244 -2.26 -11.65 8.61
CA TYR A 244 -0.93 -11.95 8.10
C TYR A 244 0.15 -11.10 8.77
N ASN A 245 -0.09 -9.81 9.02
CA ASN A 245 0.85 -8.93 9.73
C ASN A 245 1.06 -9.38 11.18
N VAL A 246 0.01 -9.85 11.87
CA VAL A 246 0.13 -10.44 13.20
C VAL A 246 0.96 -11.72 13.13
N HIS A 247 0.72 -12.57 12.13
CA HIS A 247 1.46 -13.82 11.94
C HIS A 247 2.94 -13.55 11.61
N VAL A 248 3.25 -12.61 10.71
CA VAL A 248 4.62 -12.21 10.37
C VAL A 248 5.30 -11.54 11.57
N SER A 249 4.60 -10.70 12.33
CA SER A 249 5.16 -10.10 13.56
C SER A 249 5.50 -11.18 14.59
N LYS A 250 4.67 -12.22 14.71
CA LYS A 250 4.93 -13.37 15.57
C LYS A 250 6.14 -14.17 15.08
N GLU A 251 6.26 -14.39 13.77
CA GLU A 251 7.36 -15.15 13.18
C GLU A 251 8.69 -14.38 13.18
N LEU A 252 8.67 -13.06 12.98
CA LEU A 252 9.83 -12.18 13.15
C LEU A 252 10.30 -12.11 14.60
N CYS A 253 9.36 -12.19 15.55
CA CYS A 253 9.67 -12.40 16.96
C CYS A 253 10.37 -13.76 17.17
N PHE A 254 9.89 -14.85 16.57
CA PHE A 254 10.55 -16.16 16.63
C PHE A 254 11.95 -16.18 15.99
N LEU A 255 12.18 -15.38 14.95
CA LEU A 255 13.47 -15.28 14.26
C LEU A 255 14.46 -14.30 14.91
N GLY A 256 14.13 -13.75 16.09
CA GLY A 256 15.03 -12.87 16.85
C GLY A 256 15.34 -11.53 16.16
N CYS A 257 14.49 -11.09 15.21
CA CYS A 257 14.72 -9.89 14.42
C CYS A 257 14.34 -8.58 15.14
N CYS A 258 13.66 -8.63 16.30
CA CYS A 258 13.39 -7.40 17.07
C CYS A 258 14.54 -7.12 18.04
N ARG A 259 15.06 -5.89 18.02
CA ARG A 259 16.08 -5.44 18.97
C ARG A 259 15.48 -5.31 20.37
N PRO A 260 16.25 -5.56 21.45
CA PRO A 260 15.82 -5.27 22.81
C PRO A 260 15.27 -3.84 22.92
N VAL A 261 14.15 -3.69 23.63
CA VAL A 261 13.54 -2.39 23.85
C VAL A 261 13.99 -1.87 25.20
N ARG A 262 14.84 -0.84 25.18
CA ARG A 262 15.29 -0.11 26.37
C ARG A 262 14.46 1.14 26.59
N VAL A 263 13.93 1.29 27.80
CA VAL A 263 13.24 2.48 28.26
C VAL A 263 14.02 3.13 29.40
N HIS A 264 13.99 4.46 29.42
CA HIS A 264 14.72 5.28 30.38
C HIS A 264 13.76 6.01 31.32
N TRP A 265 14.19 6.17 32.56
CA TRP A 265 13.49 6.89 33.61
C TRP A 265 14.49 7.74 34.40
N TYR A 266 14.18 9.00 34.61
CA TYR A 266 14.97 9.94 35.39
C TYR A 266 14.26 10.20 36.71
N ILE A 267 14.92 9.88 37.82
CA ILE A 267 14.44 10.14 39.18
C ILE A 267 15.07 11.45 39.64
N GLU A 268 14.30 12.53 39.56
CA GLU A 268 14.68 13.85 40.04
C GLU A 268 14.47 13.98 41.55
N GLY A 269 15.22 14.87 42.21
CA GLY A 269 15.09 15.12 43.64
C GLY A 269 15.81 14.06 44.50
N TRP A 270 16.97 13.59 44.07
CA TRP A 270 17.72 12.53 44.75
C TRP A 270 18.03 12.85 46.22
N ALA A 271 18.46 14.08 46.51
CA ALA A 271 18.76 14.52 47.87
C ALA A 271 17.54 14.45 48.79
N ASP A 272 16.38 14.91 48.32
CA ASP A 272 15.11 14.85 49.04
C ASP A 272 14.62 13.41 49.22
N LEU A 273 14.80 12.56 48.19
CA LEU A 273 14.46 11.15 48.25
C LEU A 273 15.28 10.42 49.33
N LYS A 274 16.61 10.64 49.37
CA LYS A 274 17.47 10.10 50.43
C LYS A 274 17.07 10.60 51.81
N LYS A 275 16.79 11.89 51.95
CA LYS A 275 16.36 12.48 53.23
C LYS A 275 15.08 11.80 53.73
N LYS A 276 14.07 11.64 52.86
CA LYS A 276 12.84 10.90 53.18
C LYS A 276 13.14 9.46 53.55
N ALA A 277 14.07 8.81 52.85
CA ALA A 277 14.45 7.42 53.13
C ALA A 277 15.13 7.26 54.50
N LEU A 278 15.93 8.24 54.92
CA LEU A 278 16.56 8.27 56.25
C LEU A 278 15.54 8.56 57.36
N GLU A 279 14.59 9.46 57.12
CA GLU A 279 13.59 9.87 58.13
C GLU A 279 12.45 8.86 58.31
N ARG A 280 11.94 8.31 57.20
CA ARG A 280 10.74 7.46 57.17
C ARG A 280 11.05 5.99 56.89
N GLY A 281 12.30 5.66 56.57
CA GLY A 281 12.69 4.35 56.07
C GLY A 281 12.36 4.19 54.58
N PHE A 282 12.17 2.95 54.15
CA PHE A 282 11.88 2.53 52.77
C PHE A 282 11.02 3.49 51.92
N GLN A 283 11.54 3.86 50.75
CA GLN A 283 10.85 4.62 49.70
C GLN A 283 10.68 3.76 48.45
N SER A 284 9.51 3.82 47.83
CA SER A 284 9.21 3.13 46.56
C SER A 284 8.62 4.11 45.55
N LEU A 285 9.20 4.14 44.37
CA LEU A 285 8.81 4.99 43.25
C LEU A 285 8.46 4.12 42.04
N ASN A 286 7.50 4.56 41.24
CA ASN A 286 7.12 3.86 40.01
C ASN A 286 7.36 4.79 38.83
N SER A 287 7.97 4.26 37.76
CA SER A 287 8.02 4.94 36.48
C SER A 287 6.61 5.06 35.88
N PRO A 288 6.39 5.97 34.93
CA PRO A 288 5.22 5.90 34.06
C PRO A 288 5.11 4.53 33.38
N THR A 289 3.89 4.05 33.20
CA THR A 289 3.62 2.81 32.48
C THR A 289 3.89 2.99 30.99
N ARG A 290 4.59 2.01 30.38
CA ARG A 290 4.93 2.00 28.95
C ARG A 290 4.53 0.67 28.33
N ALA A 291 4.17 0.71 27.05
CA ALA A 291 3.93 -0.50 26.26
C ALA A 291 5.24 -1.02 25.67
N ILE A 292 5.65 -2.23 26.04
CA ILE A 292 6.85 -2.92 25.53
C ILE A 292 6.43 -4.28 24.98
N TYR A 293 6.59 -4.50 23.68
CA TYR A 293 6.07 -5.67 22.95
C TYR A 293 4.58 -5.96 23.21
N GLY A 294 3.77 -4.91 23.38
CA GLY A 294 2.35 -5.01 23.73
C GLY A 294 2.05 -5.15 25.23
N TYR A 295 3.03 -5.56 26.05
CA TYR A 295 2.88 -5.63 27.50
C TYR A 295 2.91 -4.23 28.13
N SER A 296 1.98 -3.96 29.04
CA SER A 296 1.94 -2.71 29.81
C SER A 296 2.83 -2.86 31.04
N VAL A 297 3.98 -2.18 31.10
CA VAL A 297 4.98 -2.36 32.16
C VAL A 297 5.47 -1.05 32.76
N SER A 298 5.85 -1.06 34.04
CA SER A 298 6.57 0.03 34.69
C SER A 298 7.78 -0.51 35.44
N GLN A 299 8.79 0.35 35.62
CA GLN A 299 9.89 0.07 36.53
C GLN A 299 9.54 0.55 37.94
N VAL A 300 9.89 -0.22 38.95
CA VAL A 300 9.77 0.15 40.37
C VAL A 300 11.18 0.32 40.92
N PHE A 301 11.44 1.47 41.53
CA PHE A 301 12.68 1.78 42.22
C PHE A 301 12.42 1.81 43.71
N GLU A 302 13.26 1.12 44.48
CA GLU A 302 13.14 1.06 45.93
C GLU A 302 14.45 1.51 46.57
N LEU A 303 14.34 2.37 47.58
CA LEU A 303 15.47 2.87 48.36
C LEU A 303 15.20 2.61 49.84
N ASP A 304 16.04 1.79 50.46
CA ASP A 304 16.02 1.52 51.89
C ASP A 304 17.34 2.01 52.49
N LEU A 305 17.26 2.99 53.40
CA LEU A 305 18.41 3.56 54.11
C LEU A 305 18.29 3.37 55.62
N LYS A 306 17.41 2.46 56.08
CA LYS A 306 17.30 2.15 57.51
C LYS A 306 18.59 1.50 58.00
N GLU A 307 18.99 1.78 59.25
CA GLU A 307 20.24 1.28 59.85
C GLU A 307 20.56 -0.18 59.46
N GLY A 308 21.68 -0.36 58.74
CA GLY A 308 22.18 -1.66 58.27
C GLY A 308 21.59 -2.20 56.96
N ASN A 309 20.68 -1.48 56.29
CA ASN A 309 19.99 -1.92 55.08
C ASN A 309 20.18 -1.00 53.86
N ASP A 310 21.27 -0.22 53.76
CA ASP A 310 21.55 0.62 52.57
C ASP A 310 21.54 -0.25 51.30
N ARG A 311 20.40 -0.22 50.62
CA ARG A 311 20.18 -0.99 49.39
C ARG A 311 19.22 -0.24 48.49
N ILE A 312 19.51 -0.38 47.21
CA ILE A 312 18.67 0.08 46.13
C ILE A 312 18.18 -1.15 45.39
N GLY A 313 16.85 -1.27 45.32
CA GLY A 313 16.17 -2.29 44.55
C GLY A 313 15.63 -1.74 43.24
N CYS A 314 15.60 -2.57 42.21
CA CYS A 314 15.01 -2.24 40.92
C CYS A 314 14.19 -3.42 40.40
N PHE A 315 12.94 -3.16 40.02
CA PHE A 315 11.98 -4.19 39.67
C PHE A 315 11.16 -3.78 38.45
N MET A 316 10.57 -4.77 37.79
CA MET A 316 9.56 -4.57 36.76
C MET A 316 8.18 -4.94 37.34
N ARG A 317 7.17 -4.14 37.03
CA ARG A 317 5.76 -4.43 37.30
C ARG A 317 4.99 -4.52 36.00
N ILE A 318 4.16 -5.54 35.87
CA ILE A 318 3.26 -5.75 34.74
C ILE A 318 1.85 -5.28 35.12
N HIS A 319 1.24 -4.49 34.25
CA HIS A 319 -0.07 -3.88 34.43
C HIS A 319 -1.09 -4.41 33.42
N PRO A 320 -2.40 -4.29 33.69
CA PRO A 320 -3.43 -4.64 32.74
C PRO A 320 -3.31 -3.79 31.46
N GLY A 321 -3.28 -4.46 30.31
CA GLY A 321 -3.12 -3.87 28.99
C GLY A 321 -4.30 -4.19 28.07
N LYS A 322 -4.54 -3.31 27.08
CA LYS A 322 -5.60 -3.51 26.08
C LYS A 322 -5.35 -4.72 25.17
N GLN A 323 -4.11 -5.17 25.08
CA GLN A 323 -3.67 -6.25 24.19
C GLN A 323 -3.48 -7.59 24.91
N ASP A 324 -3.73 -7.67 26.22
CA ASP A 324 -3.38 -8.83 27.06
C ASP A 324 -3.96 -10.17 26.58
N LEU A 325 -5.10 -10.14 25.87
CA LEU A 325 -5.75 -11.33 25.30
C LEU A 325 -4.96 -11.94 24.12
N GLN A 326 -4.14 -11.15 23.44
CA GLN A 326 -3.36 -11.55 22.27
C GLN A 326 -1.89 -11.88 22.62
N LEU A 327 -1.48 -11.61 23.87
CA LEU A 327 -0.11 -11.80 24.34
C LEU A 327 0.08 -13.19 24.96
N GLU A 328 1.32 -13.66 24.93
CA GLU A 328 1.71 -14.92 25.57
C GLU A 328 1.79 -14.72 27.09
N TRP A 329 1.26 -15.70 27.83
CA TRP A 329 1.32 -15.74 29.28
C TRP A 329 1.70 -17.14 29.78
N PRO A 330 2.47 -17.27 30.89
CA PRO A 330 3.08 -16.18 31.67
C PRO A 330 4.12 -15.38 30.86
N PHE A 331 4.41 -14.17 31.29
CA PHE A 331 5.48 -13.34 30.72
C PHE A 331 6.81 -14.08 30.85
N ARG A 332 7.51 -14.28 29.73
CA ARG A 332 8.73 -15.11 29.64
C ARG A 332 9.94 -14.38 29.07
N LYS A 333 9.81 -13.10 28.76
CA LYS A 333 10.88 -12.33 28.13
C LYS A 333 11.97 -12.00 29.16
N VAL A 334 13.22 -12.26 28.81
CA VAL A 334 14.37 -11.84 29.62
C VAL A 334 14.39 -10.31 29.67
N TYR A 335 14.66 -9.73 30.84
CA TYR A 335 14.72 -8.28 30.97
C TYR A 335 15.82 -7.85 31.93
N THR A 336 16.34 -6.66 31.70
CA THR A 336 17.43 -6.06 32.45
C THR A 336 16.91 -4.81 33.14
N VAL A 337 17.21 -4.66 34.42
CA VAL A 337 16.94 -3.43 35.19
C VAL A 337 18.26 -2.87 35.71
N GLY A 338 18.41 -1.55 35.70
CA GLY A 338 19.62 -0.96 36.21
C GLY A 338 19.64 0.56 36.20
N VAL A 339 20.79 1.11 36.56
CA VAL A 339 21.12 2.53 36.48
C VAL A 339 22.22 2.76 35.44
N ILE A 340 22.22 3.94 34.82
CA ILE A 340 23.17 4.33 33.78
C ILE A 340 23.93 5.57 34.26
N HIS A 341 25.24 5.59 34.01
CA HIS A 341 26.04 6.78 34.27
C HIS A 341 25.71 7.88 33.25
N PRO A 342 25.40 9.12 33.69
CA PRO A 342 24.83 10.16 32.81
C PRO A 342 25.78 10.61 31.68
N LYS A 343 27.10 10.43 31.86
CA LYS A 343 28.12 10.80 30.85
C LYS A 343 28.69 9.62 30.07
N ASP A 344 28.38 8.39 30.49
CA ASP A 344 28.91 7.18 29.88
C ASP A 344 27.84 6.09 29.87
N ASN A 345 27.14 5.97 28.75
CA ASN A 345 26.03 5.02 28.58
C ASN A 345 26.49 3.55 28.60
N SER A 346 27.79 3.27 28.56
CA SER A 346 28.35 1.92 28.71
C SER A 346 28.62 1.55 30.17
N ASN A 347 28.77 2.54 31.06
CA ASN A 347 28.92 2.36 32.48
C ASN A 347 27.55 2.23 33.14
N VAL A 348 27.15 0.99 33.40
CA VAL A 348 25.84 0.65 33.99
C VAL A 348 26.02 -0.24 35.21
N ILE A 349 25.13 -0.08 36.19
CA ILE A 349 24.95 -1.05 37.27
C ILE A 349 23.58 -1.68 37.05
N SER A 350 23.57 -2.93 36.61
CA SER A 350 22.36 -3.62 36.17
C SER A 350 22.42 -5.11 36.46
N ASP A 351 21.25 -5.74 36.50
CA ASP A 351 21.12 -7.20 36.49
C ASP A 351 20.08 -7.64 35.47
N THR A 352 20.26 -8.86 34.96
CA THR A 352 19.40 -9.46 33.93
C THR A 352 18.62 -10.61 34.54
N LEU A 353 17.31 -10.53 34.47
CA LEU A 353 16.39 -11.51 35.03
C LEU A 353 15.71 -12.30 33.92
N ASN A 354 15.66 -13.61 34.10
CA ASN A 354 14.84 -14.50 33.30
C ASN A 354 13.60 -14.91 34.11
N PRO A 355 12.38 -14.55 33.67
CA PRO A 355 11.15 -14.98 34.34
C PRO A 355 11.03 -16.51 34.51
N ALA A 356 11.68 -17.30 33.67
CA ALA A 356 11.70 -18.76 33.79
C ALA A 356 12.41 -19.26 35.07
N ASP A 357 13.27 -18.44 35.68
CA ASP A 357 14.01 -18.80 36.90
C ASP A 357 13.15 -18.64 38.17
N ALA A 358 11.95 -18.06 38.06
CA ALA A 358 10.97 -17.99 39.14
C ALA A 358 10.30 -19.36 39.36
N THR A 359 10.92 -20.19 40.20
CA THR A 359 10.47 -21.58 40.43
C THR A 359 9.35 -21.72 41.47
N ASP A 360 9.25 -20.81 42.44
CA ASP A 360 8.21 -20.78 43.47
C ASP A 360 6.96 -20.01 43.05
N GLU A 361 5.80 -20.45 43.51
CA GLU A 361 4.49 -19.92 43.10
C GLU A 361 4.32 -18.43 43.43
N ASP A 362 4.93 -17.95 44.51
CA ASP A 362 4.88 -16.55 44.93
C ASP A 362 5.60 -15.63 43.93
N ARG A 363 6.64 -16.11 43.23
CA ARG A 363 7.34 -15.33 42.19
C ARG A 363 6.72 -15.51 40.82
N LYS A 364 6.12 -16.67 40.54
CA LYS A 364 5.41 -16.90 39.28
C LYS A 364 4.22 -15.96 39.12
N CYS A 365 3.54 -15.60 40.21
CA CYS A 365 2.38 -14.73 40.16
C CYS A 365 2.71 -13.34 39.58
N CYS A 366 3.94 -12.84 39.73
CA CYS A 366 4.43 -11.58 39.16
C CYS A 366 4.38 -11.55 37.62
N PHE A 367 4.41 -12.73 36.98
CA PHE A 367 4.47 -12.89 35.53
C PHE A 367 3.19 -13.43 34.90
N LEU A 368 2.16 -13.73 35.69
CA LEU A 368 0.87 -14.16 35.15
C LEU A 368 0.17 -13.00 34.44
N ARG A 369 -0.85 -13.31 33.62
CA ARG A 369 -1.68 -12.28 33.01
C ARG A 369 -2.32 -11.42 34.11
N PRO A 370 -2.07 -10.09 34.13
CA PRO A 370 -2.62 -9.21 35.14
C PRO A 370 -4.15 -9.18 35.07
N LYS A 371 -4.77 -8.97 36.23
CA LYS A 371 -6.24 -8.91 36.39
C LYS A 371 -6.67 -7.44 36.51
N GLU A 372 -7.56 -7.10 37.43
CA GLU A 372 -8.01 -5.71 37.62
C GLU A 372 -6.93 -4.81 38.24
N LYS A 373 -5.98 -5.39 38.99
CA LYS A 373 -4.81 -4.71 39.54
C LYS A 373 -3.55 -5.23 38.84
N GLY A 374 -2.53 -4.36 38.75
CA GLY A 374 -1.19 -4.77 38.32
C GLY A 374 -0.62 -5.86 39.22
N ASN A 375 0.29 -6.65 38.66
CA ASN A 375 0.96 -7.72 39.38
C ASN A 375 1.90 -7.16 40.46
N ASP A 376 2.35 -8.03 41.36
CA ASP A 376 3.50 -7.73 42.19
C ASP A 376 4.75 -7.54 41.32
N SER A 377 5.64 -6.65 41.78
CA SER A 377 6.87 -6.34 41.06
C SER A 377 7.92 -7.41 41.30
N TYR A 378 8.67 -7.78 40.26
CA TYR A 378 9.78 -8.73 40.34
C TYR A 378 11.07 -8.11 39.81
N GLY A 379 12.21 -8.46 40.39
CA GLY A 379 13.47 -7.77 40.12
C GLY A 379 14.55 -8.04 41.15
N VAL A 380 15.47 -7.08 41.25
CA VAL A 380 16.68 -7.16 42.06
C VAL A 380 16.49 -6.40 43.35
N THR A 381 16.55 -7.09 44.49
CA THR A 381 16.40 -6.47 45.82
C THR A 381 17.63 -5.63 46.23
N ILE A 382 18.83 -6.03 45.79
CA ILE A 382 20.10 -5.37 46.13
C ILE A 382 20.89 -5.18 44.84
N LEU A 383 20.55 -4.12 44.10
CA LEU A 383 21.28 -3.76 42.88
C LEU A 383 22.58 -3.01 43.20
N THR A 384 22.50 -2.05 44.14
CA THR A 384 23.61 -1.18 44.55
C THR A 384 23.27 -0.45 45.86
N THR A 385 24.14 0.45 46.31
CA THR A 385 23.94 1.29 47.50
C THR A 385 23.90 2.77 47.11
N ALA A 386 23.31 3.62 47.96
CA ALA A 386 23.28 5.06 47.70
C ALA A 386 24.71 5.65 47.67
N GLU A 387 25.58 5.22 48.58
CA GLU A 387 26.98 5.65 48.61
C GLU A 387 27.71 5.34 47.29
N LYS A 388 27.50 4.16 46.72
CA LYS A 388 28.16 3.74 45.47
C LYS A 388 27.68 4.54 44.26
N LEU A 389 26.40 4.93 44.22
CA LEU A 389 25.90 5.80 43.15
C LEU A 389 26.52 7.19 43.20
N GLU A 390 26.67 7.75 44.40
CA GLU A 390 27.18 9.10 44.60
C GLU A 390 28.69 9.18 44.35
N THR A 391 29.45 8.29 44.98
CA THR A 391 30.90 8.20 44.78
C THR A 391 31.26 7.80 43.35
N GLY A 392 30.39 7.03 42.68
CA GLY A 392 30.54 6.61 41.29
C GLY A 392 30.06 7.62 40.24
N GLY A 393 29.53 8.79 40.63
CA GLY A 393 29.11 9.84 39.69
C GLY A 393 27.80 9.57 38.93
N PHE A 394 26.98 8.61 39.39
CA PHE A 394 25.69 8.29 38.76
C PHE A 394 24.59 9.33 39.01
N ILE A 395 24.81 10.24 39.95
CA ILE A 395 23.90 11.35 40.26
C ILE A 395 24.44 12.62 39.61
N GLU A 396 23.70 13.17 38.64
CA GLU A 396 24.02 14.45 38.01
C GLU A 396 22.84 15.40 38.19
N SER A 397 23.10 16.63 38.64
CA SER A 397 22.07 17.66 38.85
C SER A 397 20.87 17.15 39.66
N ASP A 398 21.14 16.48 40.78
CA ASP A 398 20.14 15.89 41.68
C ASP A 398 19.21 14.85 41.02
N THR A 399 19.67 14.23 39.93
CA THR A 399 18.90 13.29 39.11
C THR A 399 19.66 11.97 38.94
N LEU A 400 18.94 10.86 39.13
CA LEU A 400 19.42 9.50 38.87
C LEU A 400 18.81 8.96 37.57
N HIS A 401 19.64 8.41 36.69
CA HIS A 401 19.19 7.78 35.44
C HIS A 401 19.05 6.26 35.61
N VAL A 402 17.82 5.78 35.48
CA VAL A 402 17.42 4.36 35.59
C VAL A 402 16.92 3.86 34.24
N PHE A 403 17.06 2.56 33.97
CA PHE A 403 16.54 1.93 32.77
C PHE A 403 15.94 0.55 33.02
N LEU A 404 14.98 0.19 32.16
CA LEU A 404 14.44 -1.14 31.99
C LEU A 404 14.61 -1.53 30.53
N GLU A 405 15.20 -2.68 30.26
CA GLU A 405 15.35 -3.23 28.92
C GLU A 405 14.68 -4.60 28.84
N VAL A 406 13.81 -4.81 27.87
CA VAL A 406 13.15 -6.12 27.68
C VAL A 406 13.68 -6.74 26.40
N GLY A 407 14.28 -7.91 26.54
CA GLY A 407 14.67 -8.81 25.46
C GLY A 407 13.44 -9.47 24.82
N LEU A 408 13.67 -10.21 23.74
CA LEU A 408 12.59 -10.87 23.01
C LEU A 408 12.23 -12.21 23.65
#